data_AF-A0C4Q9-F1
#
_entry.id   AF-A0C4Q9-F1
#
_cell.length_a   1.000
_cell.length_b   1.000
_cell.length_c   1.000
_cell.angle_alpha   90.00
_cell.angle_beta   90.00
_cell.angle_gamma   90.00
#
_symmetry.space_group_name_H-M   'P 1'
#
loop_
_entity.id
_entity.type
_entity.pdbx_description
1 polymer ?
#
loop_
_entity_poly.entity_id
_entity_poly.type
_entity_poly.pdbx_seq_one_letter_code
_entity_poly.pdbx_strand_id
1 'polypeptide(L)'
;MFIKEAYERRQKQGEGELQILSTEQKIHMIGSIKNNKVNYDKDEQFFSKEDIPQKAMQTKQYIQTFVDPDILGLRKKLWNCSVSVPKNPLSEETHERKLVKIKLGLLDHPIPKEKPNKIYEGTETRDNYQLAKKGQNKWNISTETSSLEFQKYLMNQTKRAKSHCKTKEKEIIKNYLKPIEHQTQLQQNLRSQKVNEKEFRANIRQEYLVKNPAASQQATDAAVFRLAYEAHLSKNQEQIQDKNFTFRPDMSKTLKHELEFKQYHNGVWQKMSDGNEGWSCCMNYTFDSPGCIKVKLDKNRWDYSSFTH
;
A
#
# COMPACT_ATOMS: atom_id res chain seq x y z
N MET A 1 -48.94 44.25 3.83
CA MET A 1 -47.81 44.49 2.91
C MET A 1 -46.62 43.55 3.16
N PHE A 2 -46.25 43.25 4.41
CA PHE A 2 -45.13 42.36 4.75
C PHE A 2 -45.13 40.95 4.13
N ILE A 3 -46.30 40.34 3.95
CA ILE A 3 -46.39 38.96 3.42
C ILE A 3 -46.01 38.90 1.94
N LYS A 4 -46.39 39.92 1.15
CA LYS A 4 -45.98 40.02 -0.27
C LYS A 4 -44.48 40.21 -0.40
N GLU A 5 -43.89 41.07 0.43
CA GLU A 5 -42.45 41.34 0.41
C GLU A 5 -41.62 40.11 0.85
N ALA A 6 -42.10 39.37 1.86
CA ALA A 6 -41.45 38.13 2.30
C ALA A 6 -41.53 37.00 1.25
N TYR A 7 -42.59 36.98 0.45
CA TYR A 7 -42.76 36.02 -0.66
C TYR A 7 -41.83 36.37 -1.83
N GLU A 8 -41.74 37.65 -2.20
CA GLU A 8 -40.82 38.13 -3.24
C GLU A 8 -39.35 37.91 -2.88
N ARG A 9 -38.97 38.07 -1.60
CA ARG A 9 -37.60 37.74 -1.13
C ARG A 9 -37.28 36.25 -1.24
N ARG A 10 -38.26 35.37 -0.98
CA ARG A 10 -38.08 33.91 -1.15
C ARG A 10 -37.95 33.50 -2.62
N GLN A 11 -38.71 34.11 -3.51
CA GLN A 11 -38.59 33.86 -4.96
C GLN A 11 -37.21 34.28 -5.48
N LYS A 12 -36.73 35.47 -5.10
CA LYS A 12 -35.40 35.96 -5.50
C LYS A 12 -34.23 35.13 -4.94
N GLN A 13 -34.38 34.54 -3.75
CA GLN A 13 -33.36 33.63 -3.20
C GLN A 13 -33.32 32.28 -3.95
N GLY A 14 -34.48 31.73 -4.34
CA GLY A 14 -34.52 30.48 -5.12
C GLY A 14 -33.94 30.61 -6.53
N GLU A 15 -34.15 31.75 -7.20
CA GLU A 15 -33.57 32.02 -8.53
C GLU A 15 -32.05 32.24 -8.48
N GLY A 16 -31.54 32.84 -7.40
CA GLY A 16 -30.09 33.01 -7.18
C GLY A 16 -29.36 31.69 -6.91
N GLU A 17 -29.97 30.77 -6.15
CA GLU A 17 -29.38 29.44 -5.89
C GLU A 17 -29.36 28.57 -7.16
N LEU A 18 -30.37 28.68 -8.03
CA LEU A 18 -30.40 27.99 -9.34
C LEU A 18 -29.33 28.52 -10.30
N GLN A 19 -29.01 29.81 -10.28
CA GLN A 19 -27.93 30.37 -11.11
C GLN A 19 -26.54 29.97 -10.61
N ILE A 20 -26.33 29.85 -9.29
CA ILE A 20 -25.05 29.39 -8.71
C ILE A 20 -24.82 27.90 -9.03
N LEU A 21 -25.87 27.07 -8.99
CA LEU A 21 -25.79 25.65 -9.40
C LEU A 21 -25.49 25.47 -10.90
N SER A 22 -25.95 26.39 -11.76
CA SER A 22 -25.72 26.31 -13.21
C SER A 22 -24.33 26.80 -13.66
N THR A 23 -23.65 27.62 -12.86
CA THR A 23 -22.36 28.23 -13.24
C THR A 23 -21.13 27.47 -12.75
N GLU A 24 -21.29 26.51 -11.82
CA GLU A 24 -20.18 25.69 -11.32
C GLU A 24 -20.12 24.25 -11.85
N GLN A 25 -21.12 23.80 -12.64
CA GLN A 25 -20.95 22.57 -13.43
C GLN A 25 -20.16 22.87 -14.71
N LYS A 26 -18.90 23.30 -14.55
CA LYS A 26 -17.91 23.10 -15.62
C LYS A 26 -17.84 21.60 -15.84
N ILE A 27 -18.49 21.13 -16.91
CA ILE A 27 -18.40 19.75 -17.39
C ILE A 27 -16.91 19.43 -17.45
N HIS A 28 -16.41 18.72 -16.45
CA HIS A 28 -15.02 18.35 -16.39
C HIS A 28 -14.80 17.47 -17.63
N MET A 29 -13.93 17.91 -18.54
CA MET A 29 -13.70 17.18 -19.77
C MET A 29 -12.88 15.93 -19.41
N ILE A 30 -13.40 14.74 -19.73
CA ILE A 30 -12.78 13.45 -19.43
C ILE A 30 -11.41 13.39 -20.08
N GLY A 31 -10.38 13.02 -19.31
CA GLY A 31 -8.99 13.00 -19.77
C GLY A 31 -8.32 14.38 -19.86
N SER A 32 -8.95 15.44 -19.34
CA SER A 32 -8.28 16.73 -19.22
C SER A 32 -7.04 16.61 -18.33
N ILE A 33 -5.87 16.82 -18.93
CA ILE A 33 -4.56 16.94 -18.27
C ILE A 33 -4.61 17.83 -17.03
N LYS A 34 -5.56 18.79 -16.97
CA LYS A 34 -5.71 19.71 -15.84
C LYS A 34 -6.11 19.03 -14.53
N ASN A 35 -6.63 17.80 -14.55
CA ASN A 35 -7.09 17.16 -13.32
C ASN A 35 -5.97 16.51 -12.49
N ASN A 36 -4.75 16.34 -13.03
CA ASN A 36 -3.53 15.82 -12.37
C ASN A 36 -3.67 14.55 -11.48
N LYS A 37 -4.85 13.93 -11.42
CA LYS A 37 -5.12 12.68 -10.73
C LYS A 37 -4.77 11.54 -11.68
N VAL A 38 -3.69 10.83 -11.37
CA VAL A 38 -3.27 9.64 -12.10
C VAL A 38 -4.07 8.41 -11.66
N ASN A 39 -4.53 8.40 -10.41
CA ASN A 39 -5.33 7.32 -9.84
C ASN A 39 -6.74 7.85 -9.53
N TYR A 40 -7.75 7.21 -10.11
CA TYR A 40 -9.15 7.42 -9.77
C TYR A 40 -9.57 6.33 -8.79
N ASP A 41 -10.34 6.71 -7.78
CA ASP A 41 -10.91 5.72 -6.85
C ASP A 41 -11.98 4.89 -7.59
N LYS A 42 -12.14 3.62 -7.21
CA LYS A 42 -13.13 2.72 -7.85
C LYS A 42 -14.56 3.24 -7.79
N ASP A 43 -14.84 4.13 -6.84
CA ASP A 43 -16.16 4.71 -6.61
C ASP A 43 -16.35 6.07 -7.32
N GLU A 44 -15.29 6.68 -7.88
CA GLU A 44 -15.40 7.89 -8.69
C GLU A 44 -16.01 7.54 -10.06
N GLN A 45 -17.34 7.57 -10.15
CA GLN A 45 -18.07 7.44 -11.41
C GLN A 45 -18.21 8.80 -12.07
N PHE A 46 -17.53 8.98 -13.21
CA PHE A 46 -17.55 10.23 -13.96
C PHE A 46 -18.81 10.41 -14.82
N PHE A 47 -19.31 9.30 -15.36
CA PHE A 47 -20.57 9.27 -16.09
C PHE A 47 -21.69 8.93 -15.13
N SER A 48 -22.81 9.64 -15.25
CA SER A 48 -24.03 9.19 -14.60
C SER A 48 -24.41 7.81 -15.17
N LYS A 49 -25.08 6.98 -14.38
CA LYS A 49 -25.55 5.67 -14.88
C LYS A 49 -26.56 5.81 -16.03
N GLU A 50 -27.17 6.99 -16.15
CA GLU A 50 -28.17 7.34 -17.16
C GLU A 50 -27.51 7.64 -18.53
N ASP A 51 -26.26 8.12 -18.54
CA ASP A 51 -25.52 8.43 -19.77
C ASP A 51 -25.00 7.18 -20.50
N ILE A 52 -25.08 6.00 -19.88
CA ILE A 52 -24.59 4.76 -20.47
C ILE A 52 -25.65 4.21 -21.44
N PRO A 53 -25.32 4.01 -22.73
CA PRO A 53 -26.27 3.45 -23.69
C PRO A 53 -26.83 2.10 -23.22
N GLN A 54 -28.16 1.92 -23.32
CA GLN A 54 -28.84 0.71 -22.85
C GLN A 54 -28.24 -0.58 -23.43
N LYS A 55 -27.83 -0.57 -24.70
CA LYS A 55 -27.16 -1.71 -25.35
C LYS A 55 -25.85 -2.10 -24.64
N ALA A 56 -25.05 -1.12 -24.22
CA ALA A 56 -23.81 -1.37 -23.50
C ALA A 56 -24.07 -1.93 -22.09
N MET A 57 -25.10 -1.42 -21.40
CA MET A 57 -25.53 -1.97 -20.10
C MET A 57 -25.96 -3.43 -20.20
N GLN A 58 -26.82 -3.75 -21.18
CA GLN A 58 -27.29 -5.12 -21.41
C GLN A 58 -26.14 -6.06 -21.78
N THR A 59 -25.21 -5.60 -22.63
CA THR A 59 -24.04 -6.39 -23.02
C THR A 59 -23.13 -6.67 -21.83
N LYS A 60 -22.89 -5.68 -20.95
CA LYS A 60 -22.12 -5.86 -19.71
C LYS A 60 -22.76 -6.90 -18.79
N GLN A 61 -24.08 -6.81 -18.58
CA GLN A 61 -24.82 -7.78 -17.76
C GLN A 61 -24.71 -9.19 -18.36
N TYR A 62 -24.91 -9.31 -19.68
CA TYR A 62 -24.77 -10.58 -20.40
C TYR A 62 -23.36 -11.18 -20.23
N ILE A 63 -22.30 -10.39 -20.44
CA ILE A 63 -20.91 -10.85 -20.27
C ILE A 63 -20.64 -11.28 -18.83
N GLN A 64 -21.11 -10.51 -17.83
CA GLN A 64 -20.94 -10.87 -16.42
C GLN A 64 -21.64 -12.18 -16.05
N THR A 65 -22.84 -12.42 -16.62
CA THR A 65 -23.54 -13.70 -16.42
C THR A 65 -22.90 -14.85 -17.19
N PHE A 66 -22.31 -14.58 -18.35
CA PHE A 66 -21.74 -15.60 -19.24
C PHE A 66 -20.35 -16.08 -18.81
N VAL A 67 -19.44 -15.14 -18.54
CA VAL A 67 -18.04 -15.46 -18.19
C VAL A 67 -17.97 -16.21 -16.87
N ASP A 68 -18.90 -15.92 -15.97
CA ASP A 68 -18.76 -16.31 -14.58
C ASP A 68 -20.15 -16.49 -13.96
N PRO A 69 -20.91 -17.55 -14.32
CA PRO A 69 -22.21 -17.83 -13.72
C PRO A 69 -22.04 -18.42 -12.31
N ASP A 70 -22.71 -17.85 -11.31
CA ASP A 70 -22.69 -18.37 -9.93
C ASP A 70 -23.66 -19.55 -9.75
N ILE A 71 -23.42 -20.64 -10.49
CA ILE A 71 -24.29 -21.82 -10.55
C ILE A 71 -24.44 -22.47 -9.16
N LEU A 72 -23.39 -22.41 -8.34
CA LEU A 72 -23.34 -23.04 -7.03
C LEU A 72 -23.76 -22.09 -5.88
N GLY A 73 -24.04 -20.82 -6.17
CA GLY A 73 -24.38 -19.82 -5.14
C GLY A 73 -23.27 -19.56 -4.12
N LEU A 74 -22.01 -19.81 -4.50
CA LEU A 74 -20.86 -19.71 -3.60
C LEU A 74 -20.28 -18.30 -3.57
N ARG A 75 -20.72 -17.39 -4.45
CA ARG A 75 -20.23 -16.01 -4.37
C ARG A 75 -20.71 -15.34 -3.11
N LYS A 76 -19.76 -14.65 -2.47
CA LYS A 76 -20.07 -13.71 -1.40
C LYS A 76 -21.07 -12.70 -1.95
N LYS A 77 -22.21 -12.56 -1.27
CA LYS A 77 -23.19 -11.52 -1.58
C LYS A 77 -22.45 -10.18 -1.62
N LEU A 78 -22.60 -9.43 -2.73
CA LEU A 78 -22.01 -8.11 -2.87
C LEU A 78 -22.40 -7.26 -1.66
N TRP A 79 -21.39 -6.69 -1.01
CA TRP A 79 -21.60 -5.77 0.10
C TRP A 79 -22.38 -4.58 -0.44
N ASN A 80 -23.60 -4.36 0.04
CA ASN A 80 -24.37 -3.20 -0.35
C ASN A 80 -23.80 -2.00 0.44
N CYS A 81 -23.18 -1.03 -0.22
CA CYS A 81 -22.67 0.18 0.47
C CYS A 81 -23.81 1.00 1.09
N SER A 82 -25.06 0.78 0.64
CA SER A 82 -26.24 1.26 1.34
C SER A 82 -26.51 0.37 2.56
N VAL A 83 -26.01 0.78 3.71
CA VAL A 83 -26.40 0.22 5.03
C VAL A 83 -27.91 0.44 5.31
N SER A 84 -28.60 1.25 4.48
CA SER A 84 -29.92 1.80 4.75
C SER A 84 -31.09 1.16 3.99
N VAL A 85 -30.88 0.39 2.92
CA VAL A 85 -32.02 -0.16 2.15
C VAL A 85 -31.84 -1.66 1.85
N PRO A 86 -32.61 -2.53 2.51
CA PRO A 86 -32.65 -3.95 2.19
C PRO A 86 -33.29 -4.18 0.81
N LYS A 87 -32.76 -5.15 0.05
CA LYS A 87 -33.20 -5.45 -1.33
C LYS A 87 -34.67 -5.89 -1.44
N ASN A 88 -35.27 -6.35 -0.34
CA ASN A 88 -36.71 -6.61 -0.23
C ASN A 88 -37.24 -5.95 1.05
N PRO A 89 -37.96 -4.82 0.95
CA PRO A 89 -38.50 -4.12 2.12
C PRO A 89 -39.60 -4.90 2.84
N LEU A 90 -40.17 -5.95 2.20
CA LEU A 90 -41.21 -6.80 2.76
C LEU A 90 -40.67 -8.06 3.46
N SER A 91 -39.44 -8.51 3.15
CA SER A 91 -38.89 -9.75 3.70
C SER A 91 -37.93 -9.53 4.88
N GLU A 92 -37.35 -8.34 4.99
CA GLU A 92 -36.42 -8.01 6.08
C GLU A 92 -37.09 -7.04 7.05
N GLU A 93 -37.08 -7.39 8.33
CA GLU A 93 -37.61 -6.55 9.40
C GLU A 93 -36.88 -5.20 9.43
N THR A 94 -37.63 -4.11 9.60
CA THR A 94 -37.05 -2.78 9.71
C THR A 94 -35.98 -2.74 10.80
N HIS A 95 -34.92 -1.95 10.59
CA HIS A 95 -33.80 -1.84 11.52
C HIS A 95 -34.26 -1.52 12.95
N GLU A 96 -35.28 -0.68 13.10
CA GLU A 96 -35.90 -0.35 14.39
C GLU A 96 -36.54 -1.57 15.06
N ARG A 97 -37.29 -2.40 14.33
CA ARG A 97 -37.85 -3.66 14.87
C ARG A 97 -36.75 -4.63 15.28
N LYS A 98 -35.67 -4.70 14.49
CA LYS A 98 -34.49 -5.52 14.81
C LYS A 98 -33.82 -5.05 16.11
N LEU A 99 -33.64 -3.74 16.28
CA LEU A 99 -33.09 -3.16 17.52
C LEU A 99 -33.99 -3.40 18.72
N VAL A 100 -35.32 -3.30 18.57
CA VAL A 100 -36.28 -3.62 19.63
C VAL A 100 -36.19 -5.10 20.02
N LYS A 101 -36.09 -6.01 19.05
CA LYS A 101 -35.92 -7.45 19.34
C LYS A 101 -34.59 -7.78 20.00
N ILE A 102 -33.50 -7.09 19.63
CA ILE A 102 -32.20 -7.20 20.32
C ILE A 102 -32.33 -6.70 21.76
N LYS A 103 -32.95 -5.54 22.00
CA LYS A 103 -33.18 -5.00 23.34
C LYS A 103 -34.06 -5.90 24.21
N LEU A 104 -35.02 -6.59 23.61
CA LEU A 104 -35.90 -7.55 24.29
C LEU A 104 -35.26 -8.94 24.44
N GLY A 105 -34.05 -9.18 23.92
CA GLY A 105 -33.38 -10.49 23.98
C GLY A 105 -34.02 -11.57 23.09
N LEU A 106 -34.93 -11.21 22.17
CA LEU A 106 -35.51 -12.16 21.21
C LEU A 106 -34.58 -12.47 20.04
N LEU A 107 -33.53 -11.67 19.85
CA LEU A 107 -32.63 -11.75 18.70
C LEU A 107 -31.17 -11.67 19.17
N ASP A 108 -30.80 -12.61 20.04
CA ASP A 108 -29.40 -12.82 20.39
C ASP A 108 -28.64 -13.35 19.18
N HIS A 109 -27.40 -12.88 19.01
CA HIS A 109 -26.52 -13.44 17.99
C HIS A 109 -26.41 -14.95 18.24
N PRO A 110 -26.67 -15.81 17.23
CA PRO A 110 -26.55 -17.24 17.43
C PRO A 110 -25.14 -17.51 17.89
N ILE A 111 -24.99 -18.08 19.10
CA ILE A 111 -23.71 -18.53 19.61
C ILE A 111 -23.13 -19.43 18.51
N PRO A 112 -21.97 -19.07 17.92
CA PRO A 112 -21.39 -19.89 16.87
C PRO A 112 -21.24 -21.28 17.45
N LYS A 113 -21.94 -22.27 16.87
CA LYS A 113 -21.77 -23.66 17.30
C LYS A 113 -20.28 -23.97 17.15
N GLU A 114 -19.63 -24.31 18.26
CA GLU A 114 -18.25 -24.75 18.24
C GLU A 114 -18.16 -25.90 17.22
N LYS A 115 -17.38 -25.70 16.17
CA LYS A 115 -17.17 -26.77 15.19
C LYS A 115 -16.48 -27.90 15.97
N PRO A 116 -17.01 -29.12 15.99
CA PRO A 116 -16.29 -30.23 16.59
C PRO A 116 -14.93 -30.30 15.91
N ASN A 117 -13.86 -30.32 16.71
CA ASN A 117 -12.52 -30.52 16.18
C ASN A 117 -12.57 -31.79 15.34
N LYS A 118 -12.34 -31.67 14.03
CA LYS A 118 -12.20 -32.84 13.15
C LYS A 118 -10.89 -33.49 13.53
N ILE A 119 -10.97 -34.47 14.43
CA ILE A 119 -9.86 -35.32 14.77
C ILE A 119 -9.73 -36.30 13.60
N TYR A 120 -8.59 -36.24 12.90
CA TYR A 120 -8.29 -37.16 11.80
C TYR A 120 -7.60 -38.39 12.39
N GLU A 121 -8.02 -39.59 11.98
CA GLU A 121 -7.35 -40.83 12.36
C GLU A 121 -5.84 -40.74 12.04
N GLY A 122 -4.99 -40.82 13.07
CA GLY A 122 -3.53 -40.64 12.96
C GLY A 122 -2.98 -39.30 13.48
N THR A 123 -3.84 -38.32 13.82
CA THR A 123 -3.42 -37.11 14.55
C THR A 123 -3.42 -37.28 16.09
N GLU A 124 -4.09 -38.33 16.58
CA GLU A 124 -4.17 -38.73 18.01
C GLU A 124 -2.79 -39.00 18.65
N THR A 125 -1.83 -39.46 17.85
CA THR A 125 -0.51 -39.89 18.34
C THR A 125 0.54 -38.80 18.29
N ARG A 126 0.26 -37.65 17.65
CA ARG A 126 1.23 -36.57 17.46
C ARG A 126 1.43 -35.70 18.71
N ASP A 127 0.39 -35.59 19.55
CA ASP A 127 0.42 -34.82 20.81
C ASP A 127 0.25 -35.70 22.06
N ASN A 128 0.58 -36.99 21.98
CA ASN A 128 0.39 -37.91 23.10
C ASN A 128 1.56 -37.83 24.12
N TYR A 129 1.72 -36.67 24.76
CA TYR A 129 2.75 -36.39 25.79
C TYR A 129 2.71 -37.36 26.99
N GLN A 130 1.60 -38.09 27.18
CA GLN A 130 1.48 -39.08 28.26
C GLN A 130 2.35 -40.33 28.04
N LEU A 131 2.61 -40.71 26.78
CA LEU A 131 3.47 -41.86 26.47
C LEU A 131 4.96 -41.52 26.64
N ALA A 132 5.36 -40.27 26.41
CA ALA A 132 6.71 -39.79 26.67
C ALA A 132 7.07 -39.85 28.17
N LYS A 133 6.10 -39.55 29.06
CA LYS A 133 6.28 -39.64 30.52
C LYS A 133 6.49 -41.07 31.05
N LYS A 134 6.03 -42.09 30.31
CA LYS A 134 6.19 -43.52 30.66
C LYS A 134 7.45 -44.15 30.06
N GLY A 135 8.31 -43.37 29.40
CA GLY A 135 9.65 -43.79 28.98
C GLY A 135 9.73 -44.76 27.81
N GLN A 136 8.61 -45.07 27.14
CA GLN A 136 8.58 -46.11 26.10
C GLN A 136 8.78 -45.60 24.66
N ASN A 137 8.79 -44.29 24.43
CA ASN A 137 9.20 -43.72 23.15
C ASN A 137 9.97 -42.42 23.39
N LYS A 138 11.31 -42.53 23.43
CA LYS A 138 12.20 -41.38 23.29
C LYS A 138 12.16 -40.91 21.84
N TRP A 139 11.14 -40.14 21.48
CA TRP A 139 11.35 -39.16 20.42
C TRP A 139 12.34 -38.14 20.97
N ASN A 140 13.57 -38.16 20.45
CA ASN A 140 14.60 -37.17 20.73
C ASN A 140 14.16 -35.81 20.13
N ILE A 141 13.15 -35.17 20.72
CA ILE A 141 12.95 -33.73 20.61
C ILE A 141 13.59 -33.15 21.87
N SER A 142 14.90 -33.27 21.98
CA SER A 142 15.70 -32.61 23.01
C SER A 142 15.80 -31.13 22.68
N THR A 143 14.69 -30.41 22.84
CA THR A 143 14.66 -28.98 23.09
C THR A 143 13.66 -28.71 24.21
N GLU A 144 13.70 -29.50 25.29
CA GLU A 144 13.24 -29.01 26.58
C GLU A 144 14.25 -27.95 27.03
N THR A 145 14.18 -26.75 26.44
CA THR A 145 14.63 -25.56 27.16
C THR A 145 13.81 -25.54 28.43
N SER A 146 14.45 -25.59 29.59
CA SER A 146 13.71 -25.55 30.85
C SER A 146 12.77 -24.34 30.80
N SER A 147 11.54 -24.48 31.30
CA SER A 147 10.56 -23.37 31.27
C SER A 147 11.15 -22.06 31.82
N LEU A 148 12.09 -22.19 32.77
CA LEU A 148 12.88 -21.12 33.35
C LEU A 148 13.85 -20.46 32.35
N GLU A 149 14.57 -21.22 31.53
CA GLU A 149 15.45 -20.69 30.48
C GLU A 149 14.67 -19.98 29.38
N PHE A 150 13.55 -20.56 28.96
CA PHE A 150 12.66 -19.92 28.00
C PHE A 150 12.08 -18.61 28.56
N GLN A 151 11.66 -18.62 29.83
CA GLN A 151 11.20 -17.40 30.51
C GLN A 151 12.32 -16.34 30.61
N LYS A 152 13.56 -16.74 30.95
CA LYS A 152 14.73 -15.83 30.95
C LYS A 152 14.99 -15.26 29.56
N TYR A 153 14.90 -16.08 28.52
CA TYR A 153 15.05 -15.65 27.13
C TYR A 153 14.01 -14.61 26.74
N LEU A 154 12.72 -14.86 27.01
CA LEU A 154 11.64 -13.91 26.74
C LEU A 154 11.80 -12.62 27.54
N MET A 155 12.20 -12.70 28.81
CA MET A 155 12.50 -11.51 29.62
C MET A 155 13.66 -10.70 29.02
N ASN A 156 14.71 -11.34 28.55
CA ASN A 156 15.85 -10.67 27.92
C ASN A 156 15.47 -10.04 26.58
N GLN A 157 14.67 -10.72 25.75
CA GLN A 157 14.11 -10.12 24.54
C GLN A 157 13.27 -8.89 24.85
N THR A 158 12.39 -8.98 25.85
CA THR A 158 11.54 -7.86 26.29
C THR A 158 12.38 -6.68 26.79
N LYS A 159 13.46 -6.94 27.55
CA LYS A 159 14.40 -5.90 28.00
C LYS A 159 15.09 -5.21 26.83
N ARG A 160 15.59 -5.98 25.85
CA ARG A 160 16.22 -5.45 24.62
C ARG A 160 15.26 -4.62 23.79
N ALA A 161 14.02 -5.10 23.62
CA ALA A 161 12.97 -4.36 22.93
C ALA A 161 12.67 -3.03 23.65
N LYS A 162 12.52 -3.05 24.98
CA LYS A 162 12.29 -1.83 25.78
C LYS A 162 13.46 -0.84 25.68
N SER A 163 14.71 -1.29 25.74
CA SER A 163 15.87 -0.40 25.60
C SER A 163 15.93 0.23 24.22
N HIS A 164 15.67 -0.55 23.17
CA HIS A 164 15.67 -0.08 21.79
C HIS A 164 14.50 0.88 21.49
N CYS A 165 13.30 0.64 22.05
CA CYS A 165 12.20 1.60 21.95
C CYS A 165 12.55 2.92 22.64
N LYS A 166 13.18 2.88 23.82
CA LYS A 166 13.61 4.09 24.54
C LYS A 166 14.68 4.88 23.77
N THR A 167 15.62 4.23 23.09
CA THR A 167 16.62 4.94 22.28
C THR A 167 15.97 5.61 21.08
N LYS A 168 15.08 4.90 20.37
CA LYS A 168 14.30 5.46 19.26
C LYS A 168 13.43 6.63 19.69
N GLU A 169 12.75 6.51 20.82
CA GLU A 169 11.92 7.58 21.37
C GLU A 169 12.76 8.82 21.69
N LYS A 170 13.93 8.64 22.31
CA LYS A 170 14.88 9.74 22.55
C LYS A 170 15.37 10.38 21.25
N GLU A 171 15.64 9.60 20.21
CA GLU A 171 16.04 10.12 18.89
C GLU A 171 14.92 10.90 18.20
N ILE A 172 13.69 10.40 18.26
CA ILE A 172 12.51 11.08 17.73
C ILE A 172 12.28 12.40 18.47
N ILE A 173 12.37 12.39 19.80
CA ILE A 173 12.19 13.59 20.64
C ILE A 173 13.29 14.62 20.37
N LYS A 174 14.54 14.21 20.14
CA LYS A 174 15.65 15.14 19.80
C LYS A 174 15.35 15.99 18.56
N ASN A 175 14.66 15.41 17.58
CA ASN A 175 14.31 16.08 16.33
C ASN A 175 12.88 16.62 16.32
N TYR A 176 12.13 16.45 17.41
CA TYR A 176 10.76 16.93 17.48
C TYR A 176 10.74 18.43 17.70
N LEU A 177 10.32 19.16 16.67
CA LEU A 177 9.98 20.58 16.79
C LEU A 177 8.58 20.70 17.35
N LYS A 178 8.39 21.62 18.30
CA LYS A 178 7.04 21.90 18.80
C LYS A 178 6.19 22.44 17.63
N PRO A 179 4.88 22.15 17.58
CA PRO A 179 4.03 22.61 16.48
C PRO A 179 4.09 24.12 16.23
N ILE A 180 4.20 24.91 17.29
CA ILE A 180 4.36 26.37 17.22
C ILE A 180 5.69 26.76 16.56
N GLU A 181 6.79 26.13 16.95
CA GLU A 181 8.13 26.37 16.39
C GLU A 181 8.19 25.94 14.91
N HIS A 182 7.55 24.82 14.58
CA HIS A 182 7.44 24.38 13.20
C HIS A 182 6.65 25.39 12.34
N GLN A 183 5.54 25.92 12.87
CA GLN A 183 4.76 26.95 12.18
C GLN A 183 5.54 28.24 11.99
N THR A 184 6.30 28.70 13.00
CA THR A 184 7.11 29.91 12.88
C THR A 184 8.26 29.73 11.88
N GLN A 185 8.93 28.58 11.88
CA GLN A 185 9.95 28.24 10.88
C GLN A 185 9.36 28.22 9.47
N LEU A 186 8.19 27.60 9.27
CA LEU A 186 7.52 27.58 7.98
C LEU A 186 7.18 29.00 7.50
N GLN A 187 6.67 29.86 8.38
CA GLN A 187 6.40 31.25 8.04
C GLN A 187 7.67 32.04 7.70
N GLN A 188 8.77 31.84 8.44
CA GLN A 188 10.05 32.47 8.15
C GLN A 188 10.59 32.00 6.79
N ASN A 189 10.51 30.70 6.49
CA ASN A 189 10.89 30.14 5.20
C ASN A 189 10.06 30.70 4.04
N LEU A 190 8.74 30.85 4.22
CA LEU A 190 7.89 31.47 3.20
C LEU A 190 8.22 32.96 3.01
N ARG A 191 8.57 33.68 4.08
CA ARG A 191 8.99 35.08 3.99
C ARG A 191 10.32 35.21 3.25
N SER A 192 11.32 34.39 3.59
CA SER A 192 12.62 34.42 2.89
C SER A 192 12.47 34.02 1.42
N GLN A 193 11.65 33.01 1.10
CA GLN A 193 11.33 32.66 -0.29
C GLN A 193 10.71 33.83 -1.06
N LYS A 194 9.75 34.56 -0.46
CA LYS A 194 9.14 35.74 -1.10
C LYS A 194 10.14 36.86 -1.34
N VAL A 195 11.07 37.10 -0.40
CA VAL A 195 12.14 38.09 -0.57
C VAL A 195 13.07 37.68 -1.72
N ASN A 196 13.54 36.43 -1.70
CA ASN A 196 14.41 35.89 -2.75
C ASN A 196 13.73 35.92 -4.13
N GLU A 197 12.44 35.61 -4.22
CA GLU A 197 11.68 35.68 -5.46
C GLU A 197 11.53 37.11 -5.97
N LYS A 198 11.31 38.07 -5.07
CA LYS A 198 11.24 39.50 -5.42
C LYS A 198 12.58 40.00 -5.96
N GLU A 199 13.69 39.64 -5.32
CA GLU A 199 15.05 39.97 -5.79
C GLU A 199 15.35 39.32 -7.14
N PHE A 200 15.00 38.04 -7.32
CA PHE A 200 15.16 37.33 -8.57
C PHE A 200 14.39 38.00 -9.73
N ARG A 201 13.13 38.38 -9.50
CA ARG A 201 12.33 39.12 -10.50
C ARG A 201 12.92 40.50 -10.79
N ALA A 202 13.49 41.18 -9.79
CA ALA A 202 14.15 42.47 -9.98
C ALA A 202 15.39 42.35 -10.88
N ASN A 203 16.21 41.30 -10.68
CA ASN A 203 17.38 41.01 -11.51
C ASN A 203 16.97 40.75 -12.98
N ILE A 204 15.95 39.90 -13.20
CA ILE A 204 15.43 39.64 -14.56
C ILE A 204 14.92 40.94 -15.20
N ARG A 205 14.23 41.80 -14.43
CA ARG A 205 13.74 43.08 -14.94
C ARG A 205 14.89 43.98 -15.39
N GLN A 206 15.95 44.07 -14.60
CA GLN A 206 17.13 44.87 -14.94
C GLN A 206 17.80 44.34 -16.22
N GLU A 207 18.00 43.03 -16.34
CA GLU A 207 18.56 42.41 -17.54
C GLU A 207 17.68 42.63 -18.78
N TYR A 208 16.36 42.54 -18.62
CA TYR A 208 15.42 42.72 -19.73
C TYR A 208 15.39 44.16 -20.23
N LEU A 209 15.43 45.14 -19.32
CA LEU A 209 15.48 46.57 -19.66
C LEU A 209 16.76 46.94 -20.40
N VAL A 210 17.91 46.37 -20.02
CA VAL A 210 19.19 46.57 -20.73
C VAL A 210 19.09 46.03 -22.16
N LYS A 211 18.45 44.87 -22.36
CA LYS A 211 18.26 44.27 -23.70
C LYS A 211 17.20 44.99 -24.54
N ASN A 212 16.17 45.55 -23.91
CA ASN A 212 15.02 46.15 -24.58
C ASN A 212 14.68 47.52 -23.98
N PRO A 213 15.49 48.57 -24.25
CA PRO A 213 15.30 49.88 -23.62
C PRO A 213 13.99 50.58 -24.02
N ALA A 214 13.39 50.23 -25.17
CA ALA A 214 12.14 50.81 -25.66
C ALA A 214 10.87 50.09 -25.15
N ALA A 215 11.00 49.06 -24.33
CA ALA A 215 9.85 48.26 -23.87
C ALA A 215 8.97 49.06 -22.89
N SER A 216 7.65 48.96 -23.04
CA SER A 216 6.70 49.53 -22.09
C SER A 216 6.72 48.77 -20.75
N GLN A 217 6.33 49.44 -19.66
CA GLN A 217 6.32 48.82 -18.33
C GLN A 217 5.49 47.51 -18.29
N GLN A 218 4.32 47.51 -18.92
CA GLN A 218 3.47 46.31 -19.01
C GLN A 218 4.16 45.17 -19.78
N ALA A 219 4.86 45.48 -20.88
CA ALA A 219 5.60 44.49 -21.65
C ALA A 219 6.78 43.93 -20.84
N THR A 220 7.48 44.78 -20.08
CA THR A 220 8.57 44.33 -19.20
C THR A 220 8.06 43.42 -18.09
N ASP A 221 6.94 43.76 -17.45
CA ASP A 221 6.38 42.96 -16.36
C ASP A 221 5.87 41.59 -16.87
N ALA A 222 5.23 41.55 -18.03
CA ALA A 222 4.80 40.31 -18.67
C ALA A 222 6.01 39.41 -19.02
N ALA A 223 7.08 39.99 -19.56
CA ALA A 223 8.30 39.26 -19.89
C ALA A 223 9.01 38.73 -18.64
N VAL A 224 9.13 39.54 -17.59
CA VAL A 224 9.71 39.13 -16.30
C VAL A 224 8.92 37.98 -15.68
N PHE A 225 7.57 38.05 -15.73
CA PHE A 225 6.72 36.98 -15.21
C PHE A 225 6.95 35.67 -15.98
N ARG A 226 6.97 35.72 -17.32
CA ARG A 226 7.22 34.54 -18.16
C ARG A 226 8.60 33.93 -17.89
N LEU A 227 9.65 34.75 -17.88
CA LEU A 227 11.03 34.28 -17.66
C LEU A 227 11.22 33.71 -16.25
N ALA A 228 10.64 34.35 -15.22
CA ALA A 228 10.67 33.82 -13.87
C ALA A 228 9.96 32.45 -13.80
N TYR A 229 8.80 32.32 -14.45
CA TYR A 229 8.05 31.07 -14.50
C TYR A 229 8.83 29.95 -15.21
N GLU A 230 9.44 30.24 -16.37
CA GLU A 230 10.29 29.30 -17.09
C GLU A 230 11.49 28.84 -16.25
N ALA A 231 12.13 29.76 -15.52
CA ALA A 231 13.24 29.43 -14.61
C ALA A 231 12.81 28.58 -13.40
N HIS A 232 11.58 28.76 -12.90
CA HIS A 232 11.02 27.89 -11.87
C HIS A 232 10.68 26.50 -12.43
N LEU A 233 10.15 26.43 -13.65
CA LEU A 233 9.87 25.16 -14.31
C LEU A 233 11.15 24.36 -14.56
N SER A 234 12.23 24.99 -15.04
CA SER A 234 13.50 24.30 -15.28
C SER A 234 14.10 23.71 -14.00
N LYS A 235 14.12 24.49 -12.90
CA LYS A 235 14.56 24.00 -11.58
C LYS A 235 13.73 22.82 -11.08
N ASN A 236 12.41 22.86 -11.29
CA ASN A 236 11.53 21.77 -10.88
C ASN A 236 11.73 20.52 -11.76
N GLN A 237 11.99 20.70 -13.07
CA GLN A 237 12.30 19.58 -13.97
C GLN A 237 13.62 18.90 -13.60
N GLU A 238 14.64 19.66 -13.24
CA GLU A 238 15.92 19.12 -12.75
C GLU A 238 15.73 18.29 -11.47
N GLN A 239 14.85 18.69 -10.55
CA GLN A 239 14.52 17.91 -9.36
C GLN A 239 13.75 16.62 -9.66
N ILE A 240 12.89 16.61 -10.68
CA ILE A 240 12.10 15.43 -11.05
C ILE A 240 12.95 14.43 -11.85
N GLN A 241 13.96 14.90 -12.58
CA GLN A 241 14.85 14.07 -13.38
C GLN A 241 16.08 13.59 -12.58
N ASP A 242 15.88 13.00 -11.41
CA ASP A 242 16.90 12.10 -10.91
C ASP A 242 17.05 10.97 -11.95
N LYS A 243 18.22 10.88 -12.60
CA LYS A 243 18.53 9.84 -13.61
C LYS A 243 18.27 8.41 -13.14
N ASN A 244 18.19 8.21 -11.82
CA ASN A 244 17.93 6.92 -11.17
C ASN A 244 16.46 6.69 -10.79
N PHE A 245 15.60 7.72 -10.82
CA PHE A 245 14.15 7.59 -10.61
C PHE A 245 13.46 7.32 -11.94
N THR A 246 13.78 6.18 -12.56
CA THR A 246 12.86 5.58 -13.53
C THR A 246 11.59 5.15 -12.79
N PHE A 247 10.41 5.27 -13.40
CA PHE A 247 9.13 4.68 -12.89
C PHE A 247 9.19 3.15 -12.69
N ARG A 248 10.33 2.51 -12.94
CA ARG A 248 10.58 1.13 -12.58
C ARG A 248 10.82 1.09 -11.07
N PRO A 249 10.01 0.33 -10.30
CA PRO A 249 10.29 0.14 -8.90
C PRO A 249 11.74 -0.33 -8.73
N ASP A 250 12.45 0.27 -7.78
CA ASP A 250 13.83 -0.11 -7.47
C ASP A 250 13.85 -1.53 -6.89
N MET A 251 13.95 -2.51 -7.79
CA MET A 251 13.88 -3.95 -7.46
C MET A 251 15.01 -4.36 -6.51
N SER A 252 16.09 -3.58 -6.44
CA SER A 252 17.21 -3.84 -5.52
C SER A 252 16.84 -3.67 -4.05
N LYS A 253 15.86 -2.80 -3.75
CA LYS A 253 15.38 -2.55 -2.38
C LYS A 253 14.23 -3.46 -1.97
N THR A 254 13.40 -3.87 -2.94
CA THR A 254 12.19 -4.68 -2.67
C THR A 254 12.47 -6.17 -2.68
N LEU A 255 13.39 -6.67 -3.50
CA LEU A 255 13.83 -8.06 -3.47
C LEU A 255 15.14 -8.16 -2.69
N LYS A 256 15.05 -8.59 -1.44
CA LYS A 256 16.23 -9.05 -0.69
C LYS A 256 16.78 -10.27 -1.40
N HIS A 257 17.82 -10.12 -2.21
CA HIS A 257 18.51 -11.27 -2.79
C HIS A 257 19.50 -11.83 -1.77
N GLU A 258 19.02 -12.71 -0.89
CA GLU A 258 19.90 -13.53 -0.05
C GLU A 258 20.48 -14.65 -0.93
N LEU A 259 21.54 -14.30 -1.65
CA LEU A 259 22.28 -15.22 -2.50
C LEU A 259 23.28 -16.00 -1.66
N GLU A 260 23.09 -17.32 -1.59
CA GLU A 260 24.07 -18.23 -1.00
C GLU A 260 24.78 -19.01 -2.10
N PHE A 261 26.10 -19.14 -1.97
CA PHE A 261 26.89 -20.00 -2.83
C PHE A 261 27.14 -21.32 -2.10
N LYS A 262 26.50 -22.40 -2.55
CA LYS A 262 26.85 -23.74 -2.09
C LYS A 262 27.85 -24.35 -3.05
N GLN A 263 28.87 -24.96 -2.48
CA GLN A 263 29.93 -25.64 -3.22
C GLN A 263 29.80 -27.13 -2.92
N TYR A 264 29.78 -27.96 -3.96
CA TYR A 264 29.80 -29.42 -3.80
C TYR A 264 30.65 -30.07 -4.88
N HIS A 265 31.11 -31.29 -4.59
CA HIS A 265 31.73 -32.17 -5.55
C HIS A 265 30.65 -33.05 -6.18
N ASN A 266 30.61 -33.14 -7.49
CA ASN A 266 29.72 -34.08 -8.20
C ASN A 266 30.41 -35.43 -8.46
N GLY A 267 31.72 -35.50 -8.24
CA GLY A 267 32.49 -36.73 -8.35
C GLY A 267 32.42 -37.57 -7.09
N VAL A 268 32.80 -38.84 -7.23
CA VAL A 268 32.98 -39.78 -6.12
C VAL A 268 34.41 -39.64 -5.57
N TRP A 269 34.57 -39.77 -4.25
CA TRP A 269 35.86 -39.90 -3.58
C TRP A 269 36.41 -41.31 -3.78
N GLN A 270 37.53 -41.44 -4.49
CA GLN A 270 38.11 -42.74 -4.85
C GLN A 270 39.63 -42.69 -4.95
N LYS A 271 40.28 -43.86 -4.93
CA LYS A 271 41.72 -44.01 -5.20
C LYS A 271 42.01 -43.79 -6.68
N MET A 272 42.97 -42.91 -6.97
CA MET A 272 43.44 -42.61 -8.32
C MET A 272 44.51 -43.62 -8.77
N SER A 273 44.89 -43.55 -10.05
CA SER A 273 46.00 -44.34 -10.63
C SER A 273 47.31 -44.19 -9.86
N ASP A 274 47.52 -43.02 -9.26
CA ASP A 274 48.76 -42.65 -8.58
C ASP A 274 48.82 -43.18 -7.14
N GLY A 275 47.82 -43.96 -6.71
CA GLY A 275 47.71 -44.54 -5.39
C GLY A 275 47.11 -43.62 -4.31
N ASN A 276 47.00 -42.32 -4.60
CA ASN A 276 46.39 -41.34 -3.70
C ASN A 276 44.86 -41.30 -3.84
N GLU A 277 44.16 -41.01 -2.74
CA GLU A 277 42.71 -40.77 -2.75
C GLU A 277 42.39 -39.33 -3.13
N GLY A 278 41.38 -39.14 -3.98
CA GLY A 278 40.94 -37.81 -4.38
C GLY A 278 39.53 -37.76 -4.95
N TRP A 279 38.98 -36.56 -5.06
CA TRP A 279 37.71 -36.32 -5.72
C TRP A 279 37.85 -36.48 -7.23
N SER A 280 37.12 -37.44 -7.82
CA SER A 280 37.15 -37.70 -9.27
C SER A 280 36.75 -36.51 -10.16
N CYS A 281 35.99 -35.55 -9.64
CA CYS A 281 35.54 -34.39 -10.43
C CYS A 281 36.59 -33.28 -10.59
N CYS A 282 37.51 -33.13 -9.64
CA CYS A 282 38.47 -32.02 -9.63
C CYS A 282 39.90 -32.44 -9.30
N MET A 283 40.12 -33.73 -9.08
CA MET A 283 41.41 -34.33 -8.74
C MET A 283 42.03 -33.73 -7.47
N ASN A 284 41.20 -33.23 -6.53
CA ASN A 284 41.69 -32.71 -5.27
C ASN A 284 41.89 -33.86 -4.27
N TYR A 285 43.08 -33.95 -3.68
CA TYR A 285 43.50 -34.99 -2.74
C TYR A 285 43.06 -34.75 -1.29
N THR A 286 42.26 -33.69 -1.03
CA THR A 286 41.74 -33.38 0.31
C THR A 286 40.24 -33.66 0.39
N PHE A 287 39.83 -34.52 1.33
CA PHE A 287 38.43 -34.96 1.48
C PHE A 287 37.51 -33.78 1.77
N ASP A 288 37.88 -32.91 2.71
CA ASP A 288 37.10 -31.73 3.10
C ASP A 288 37.33 -30.51 2.20
N SER A 289 37.88 -30.69 0.99
CA SER A 289 38.05 -29.57 0.07
C SER A 289 36.72 -28.95 -0.34
N PRO A 290 36.67 -27.63 -0.53
CA PRO A 290 35.50 -26.98 -1.12
C PRO A 290 35.16 -27.61 -2.47
N GLY A 291 33.86 -27.83 -2.68
CA GLY A 291 33.33 -28.39 -3.91
C GLY A 291 33.78 -27.65 -5.17
N CYS A 292 34.14 -28.39 -6.22
CA CYS A 292 34.58 -27.78 -7.48
C CYS A 292 33.44 -27.10 -8.25
N ILE A 293 32.19 -27.43 -7.96
CA ILE A 293 31.01 -26.82 -8.58
C ILE A 293 30.40 -25.82 -7.59
N LYS A 294 30.25 -24.57 -8.04
CA LYS A 294 29.58 -23.51 -7.28
C LYS A 294 28.16 -23.33 -7.83
N VAL A 295 27.16 -23.60 -7.00
CA VAL A 295 25.76 -23.32 -7.34
C VAL A 295 25.29 -22.10 -6.57
N LYS A 296 24.72 -21.15 -7.31
CA LYS A 296 24.09 -19.95 -6.77
C LYS A 296 22.66 -20.31 -6.37
N LEU A 297 22.38 -20.31 -5.07
CA LEU A 297 21.05 -20.51 -4.51
C LEU A 297 20.47 -19.16 -4.11
N ASP A 298 19.33 -18.82 -4.70
CA ASP A 298 18.54 -17.69 -4.24
C ASP A 298 17.46 -18.24 -3.31
N LYS A 299 17.62 -18.02 -2.00
CA LYS A 299 16.68 -18.52 -0.96
C LYS A 299 15.25 -18.04 -1.17
N ASN A 300 15.08 -16.91 -1.86
CA ASN A 300 13.79 -16.28 -2.06
C ASN A 300 13.18 -16.65 -3.43
N ARG A 301 13.94 -17.33 -4.29
CA ARG A 301 13.41 -17.88 -5.54
C ARG A 301 12.70 -19.20 -5.24
N TRP A 302 11.38 -19.18 -5.32
CA TRP A 302 10.57 -20.39 -5.26
C TRP A 302 10.75 -21.17 -6.56
N ASP A 303 11.65 -22.15 -6.55
CA ASP A 303 11.75 -23.09 -7.66
C ASP A 303 10.60 -24.10 -7.55
N TYR A 304 9.58 -23.92 -8.39
CA TYR A 304 8.54 -24.92 -8.60
C TYR A 304 9.17 -26.11 -9.33
N SER A 305 9.74 -27.06 -8.59
CA SER A 305 10.09 -28.35 -9.14
C SER A 305 8.77 -29.08 -9.44
N SER A 306 8.28 -28.97 -10.67
CA SER A 306 7.21 -29.84 -11.14
C SER A 306 7.75 -31.26 -11.18
N PHE A 307 7.30 -32.11 -10.26
CA PHE A 307 7.49 -33.55 -10.35
C PHE A 307 6.74 -34.04 -11.59
N THR A 308 7.45 -34.19 -12.70
CA THR A 308 7.00 -35.05 -13.80
C THR A 308 7.27 -36.48 -13.37
N HIS A 309 6.21 -37.18 -12.96
CA HIS A 309 6.18 -38.64 -12.87
C HIS A 309 6.22 -39.26 -14.26
#